data_AF-G1PY15-F1
#
_entry.id   AF-G1PY15-F1
#
_cell.length_a   1.000
_cell.length_b   1.000
_cell.length_c   1.000
_cell.angle_alpha   90.00
_cell.angle_beta   90.00
_cell.angle_gamma   90.00
#
_symmetry.space_group_name_H-M   'P 1'
#
loop_
_entity.id
_entity.type
_entity.pdbx_description
1 polymer ?
#
loop_
_entity_poly.entity_id
_entity_poly.type
_entity_poly.pdbx_seq_one_letter_code
_entity_poly.pdbx_strand_id
1 'polypeptide(L)'
;DLKSPNQRDEIAGARASLKENSPLLHSICSACLEHSDVASLKASKDTVCEEIQNALNVISNASQGIQNVLAPLEPQAATLGSALDELENLIVLDPLTVTEEEIRPSLEQRLEAIISGAALLADSSCTRDFHRERIIAECNAIRQALQDLLSEYMNN
;
A
#
# COMPACT_ATOMS: atom_id res chain seq x y z
N ASP A 1 0.99 0.64 23.74
CA ASP A 1 -0.06 0.53 22.71
C ASP A 1 0.45 1.21 21.45
N LEU A 2 0.36 0.56 20.28
CA LEU A 2 0.82 1.15 19.01
C LEU A 2 -0.23 2.14 18.52
N LYS A 3 0.20 3.33 18.12
CA LYS A 3 -0.74 4.42 17.77
C LYS A 3 -1.22 4.36 16.32
N SER A 4 -0.44 3.82 15.37
CA SER A 4 -0.84 3.78 13.96
C SER A 4 -1.38 2.41 13.53
N PRO A 5 -2.39 2.35 12.64
CA PRO A 5 -2.88 1.10 12.04
C PRO A 5 -1.76 0.34 11.31
N ASN A 6 -0.95 1.03 10.51
CA ASN A 6 0.11 0.39 9.72
C ASN A 6 1.15 -0.32 10.61
N GLN A 7 1.56 0.29 11.73
CA GLN A 7 2.48 -0.37 12.67
C GLN A 7 1.88 -1.62 13.30
N ARG A 8 0.55 -1.65 13.48
CA ARG A 8 -0.15 -2.85 13.98
C ARG A 8 -0.13 -3.95 12.93
N ASP A 9 -0.36 -3.62 11.67
CA ASP A 9 -0.34 -4.57 10.55
C ASP A 9 1.08 -5.10 10.28
N GLU A 10 2.09 -4.24 10.31
CA GLU A 10 3.51 -4.61 10.18
C GLU A 10 3.93 -5.58 11.30
N ILE A 11 3.59 -5.29 12.56
CA ILE A 11 3.88 -6.22 13.68
C ILE A 11 3.10 -7.52 13.52
N ALA A 12 1.84 -7.47 13.08
CA ALA A 12 1.04 -8.67 12.87
C ALA A 12 1.67 -9.58 11.80
N GLY A 13 2.11 -8.99 10.67
CA GLY A 13 2.84 -9.69 9.62
C GLY A 13 4.16 -10.28 10.10
N ALA A 14 4.97 -9.51 10.82
CA ALA A 14 6.24 -9.98 11.39
C ALA A 14 6.04 -11.14 12.38
N ARG A 15 5.01 -11.07 13.23
CA ARG A 15 4.66 -12.18 14.15
C ARG A 15 4.22 -13.43 13.42
N ALA A 16 3.44 -13.29 12.35
CA ALA A 16 3.03 -14.42 11.52
C ALA A 16 4.25 -15.09 10.87
N SER A 17 5.14 -14.30 10.27
CA SER A 17 6.40 -14.80 9.69
C SER A 17 7.26 -15.55 10.71
N LEU A 18 7.44 -15.01 11.93
CA LEU A 18 8.18 -15.72 12.98
C LEU A 18 7.55 -17.05 13.37
N LYS A 19 6.22 -17.10 13.47
CA LYS A 19 5.48 -18.30 13.84
C LYS A 19 5.60 -19.39 12.77
N GLU A 20 5.59 -19.00 11.49
CA GLU A 20 5.76 -19.91 10.36
C GLU A 20 7.21 -20.40 10.24
N ASN A 21 8.18 -19.49 10.36
CA ASN A 21 9.59 -19.80 10.13
C ASN A 21 10.26 -20.57 11.28
N SER A 22 9.76 -20.47 12.52
CA SER A 22 10.36 -21.17 13.67
C SER A 22 10.43 -22.71 13.51
N PRO A 23 9.33 -23.44 13.20
CA PRO A 23 9.40 -24.89 12.97
C PRO A 23 10.13 -25.25 11.67
N LEU A 24 10.08 -24.37 10.66
CA LEU A 24 10.78 -24.56 9.39
C LEU A 24 12.30 -24.52 9.60
N LEU A 25 12.81 -23.53 10.34
CA LEU A 25 14.22 -23.41 10.67
C LEU A 25 14.72 -24.67 11.39
N HIS A 26 13.96 -25.17 12.37
CA HIS A 26 14.32 -26.40 13.08
C HIS A 26 14.47 -27.56 12.09
N SER A 27 13.48 -27.76 11.22
CA SER A 27 13.47 -28.86 10.24
C SER A 27 14.64 -28.78 9.26
N ILE A 28 14.93 -27.57 8.74
CA ILE A 28 16.05 -27.34 7.82
C ILE A 28 17.40 -27.56 8.53
N CYS A 29 17.55 -27.08 9.76
CA CYS A 29 18.75 -27.31 10.56
C CYS A 29 18.99 -28.79 10.80
N SER A 30 17.96 -29.56 11.15
CA SER A 30 18.06 -31.02 11.28
C SER A 30 18.52 -31.67 9.97
N ALA A 31 17.92 -31.30 8.84
CA ALA A 31 18.31 -31.82 7.53
C ALA A 31 19.75 -31.44 7.13
N CYS A 32 20.22 -30.24 7.50
CA CYS A 32 21.59 -29.79 7.22
C CYS A 32 22.66 -30.60 7.99
N LEU A 33 22.30 -31.15 9.16
CA LEU A 33 23.20 -32.02 9.93
C LEU A 33 23.33 -33.41 9.27
N GLU A 34 22.25 -33.91 8.68
CA GLU A 34 22.22 -35.20 7.97
C GLU A 34 22.81 -35.10 6.55
N HIS A 35 22.67 -33.94 5.89
CA HIS A 35 23.02 -33.72 4.49
C HIS A 35 23.85 -32.45 4.29
N SER A 36 25.04 -32.42 4.90
CA SER A 36 25.92 -31.23 4.95
C SER A 36 26.49 -30.77 3.59
N ASP A 37 26.40 -31.59 2.55
CA ASP A 37 26.89 -31.34 1.20
C ASP A 37 25.84 -30.71 0.27
N VAL A 38 24.56 -30.70 0.67
CA VAL A 38 23.47 -30.17 -0.15
C VAL A 38 23.42 -28.64 -0.07
N ALA A 39 23.81 -27.98 -1.15
CA ALA A 39 23.86 -26.51 -1.22
C ALA A 39 22.49 -25.83 -1.07
N SER A 40 21.42 -26.44 -1.58
CA SER A 40 20.06 -25.90 -1.46
C SER A 40 19.58 -25.85 -0.01
N LEU A 41 19.94 -26.83 0.83
CA LEU A 41 19.59 -26.81 2.25
C LEU A 41 20.30 -25.68 3.00
N LYS A 42 21.57 -25.41 2.68
CA LYS A 42 22.29 -24.25 3.23
C LYS A 42 21.65 -22.94 2.81
N ALA A 43 21.32 -22.80 1.53
CA ALA A 43 20.62 -21.63 1.02
C ALA A 43 19.26 -21.44 1.71
N SER A 44 18.44 -22.48 1.83
CA SER A 44 17.16 -22.43 2.54
C SER A 44 17.31 -22.05 4.01
N LYS A 45 18.34 -22.57 4.69
CA LYS A 45 18.65 -22.18 6.07
C LYS A 45 18.96 -20.69 6.17
N ASP A 46 19.82 -20.19 5.28
CA ASP A 46 20.22 -18.79 5.28
C ASP A 46 19.04 -17.86 5.00
N THR A 47 18.18 -18.21 4.03
CA THR A 47 16.92 -17.50 3.75
C THR A 47 16.00 -17.43 4.95
N VAL A 48 15.72 -18.57 5.60
CA VAL A 48 14.82 -18.60 6.78
C VAL A 48 15.41 -17.81 7.96
N CYS A 49 16.74 -17.88 8.16
CA CYS A 49 17.42 -17.06 9.16
C CYS A 49 17.27 -15.56 8.88
N GLU A 50 17.43 -15.15 7.62
CA GLU A 50 17.27 -13.75 7.20
C GLU A 50 15.82 -13.28 7.43
N GLU A 51 14.82 -14.08 7.06
CA GLU A 51 13.40 -13.75 7.30
C GLU A 51 13.09 -13.61 8.80
N ILE A 52 13.59 -14.52 9.64
CA ILE A 52 13.43 -14.42 11.10
C ILE A 52 14.09 -13.15 11.64
N GLN A 53 15.31 -12.83 11.19
CA GLN A 53 16.02 -11.63 11.62
C GLN A 53 15.28 -10.36 11.20
N ASN A 54 14.76 -10.32 9.97
CA ASN A 54 13.95 -9.21 9.47
C ASN A 54 12.66 -9.03 10.28
N ALA A 55 11.95 -10.12 10.58
CA ALA A 55 10.74 -10.06 11.40
C ALA A 55 11.03 -9.59 12.84
N LEU A 56 12.13 -10.03 13.44
CA LEU A 56 12.58 -9.53 14.75
C LEU A 56 12.92 -8.04 14.71
N ASN A 57 13.60 -7.58 13.65
CA ASN A 57 13.92 -6.16 13.46
C ASN A 57 12.65 -5.30 13.36
N VAL A 58 11.64 -5.73 12.58
CA VAL A 58 10.35 -5.04 12.46
C VAL A 58 9.67 -4.92 13.84
N ILE A 59 9.59 -6.02 14.59
CA ILE A 59 8.99 -6.01 15.94
C ILE A 59 9.79 -5.11 16.89
N SER A 60 11.12 -5.19 16.86
CA SER A 60 12.00 -4.39 17.71
C SER A 60 11.82 -2.90 17.43
N ASN A 61 11.91 -2.48 16.17
CA ASN A 61 11.76 -1.09 15.75
C ASN A 61 10.39 -0.52 16.15
N ALA A 62 9.32 -1.27 15.86
CA ALA A 62 7.98 -0.84 16.20
C ALA A 62 7.74 -0.81 17.73
N SER A 63 8.36 -1.70 18.51
CA SER A 63 8.29 -1.68 19.98
C SER A 63 9.03 -0.50 20.62
N GLN A 64 10.11 -0.02 19.99
CA GLN A 64 10.92 1.11 20.45
C GLN A 64 10.35 2.45 19.97
N GLY A 65 9.29 2.43 19.13
CA GLY A 65 8.75 3.64 18.52
C GLY A 65 9.72 4.30 17.52
N ILE A 66 10.76 3.57 17.09
CA ILE A 66 11.65 4.02 16.02
C ILE A 66 10.85 3.89 14.74
N GLN A 67 10.37 5.01 14.20
CA GLN A 67 9.96 5.05 12.80
C GLN A 67 11.17 4.65 11.98
N ASN A 68 11.06 3.56 11.22
CA ASN A 68 12.15 3.10 10.38
C ASN A 68 12.39 4.17 9.30
N VAL A 69 13.32 5.09 9.54
CA VAL A 69 13.75 6.12 8.57
C VAL A 69 14.45 5.48 7.36
N LEU A 70 14.79 4.19 7.44
CA LEU A 70 15.61 3.46 6.47
C LEU A 70 14.83 2.60 5.48
N ALA A 71 13.55 2.32 5.74
CA ALA A 71 12.64 2.00 4.66
C ALA A 71 12.17 3.34 4.08
N PRO A 72 12.06 3.53 2.75
CA PRO A 72 11.25 4.63 2.24
C PRO A 72 9.96 4.61 3.05
N LEU A 73 9.65 5.72 3.72
CA LEU A 73 8.29 5.97 4.16
C LEU A 73 7.50 5.90 2.86
N GLU A 74 6.96 4.73 2.53
CA GLU A 74 5.91 4.59 1.53
C GLU A 74 4.90 5.66 1.94
N PRO A 75 4.78 6.76 1.18
CA PRO A 75 4.20 8.01 1.66
C PRO A 75 2.76 7.74 2.04
N GLN A 76 2.55 7.47 3.33
CA GLN A 76 1.29 7.09 3.91
C GLN A 76 0.46 6.18 2.99
N ALA A 77 1.08 5.19 2.30
CA ALA A 77 0.62 4.62 1.02
C ALA A 77 -0.84 4.96 0.74
N ALA A 78 -1.09 6.13 0.12
CA ALA A 78 -2.43 6.63 -0.11
C ALA A 78 -3.13 5.59 -0.98
N THR A 79 -3.90 4.73 -0.32
CA THR A 79 -4.55 3.61 -0.99
C THR A 79 -5.61 4.18 -1.93
N LEU A 80 -5.90 3.45 -3.00
CA LEU A 80 -7.00 3.83 -3.88
C LEU A 80 -8.31 4.03 -3.09
N GLY A 81 -8.55 3.22 -2.06
CA GLY A 81 -9.70 3.36 -1.17
C GLY A 81 -9.73 4.68 -0.41
N SER A 82 -8.64 5.03 0.28
CA SER A 82 -8.57 6.31 1.00
C SER A 82 -8.66 7.52 0.08
N ALA A 83 -8.11 7.44 -1.14
CA ALA A 83 -8.21 8.53 -2.12
C ALA A 83 -9.66 8.73 -2.60
N LEU A 84 -10.42 7.64 -2.76
CA LEU A 84 -11.86 7.68 -3.06
C LEU A 84 -12.66 8.30 -1.92
N ASP A 85 -12.44 7.84 -0.68
CA ASP A 85 -13.13 8.37 0.51
C ASP A 85 -12.86 9.88 0.69
N GLU A 86 -11.62 10.30 0.48
CA GLU A 86 -11.23 11.70 0.59
C GLU A 86 -11.84 12.58 -0.50
N LEU A 87 -11.96 12.08 -1.73
CA LEU A 87 -12.63 12.80 -2.83
C LEU A 87 -14.13 12.94 -2.55
N GLU A 88 -14.79 11.87 -2.10
CA GLU A 88 -16.21 11.88 -1.74
C GLU A 88 -16.51 12.95 -0.68
N ASN A 89 -15.70 13.03 0.37
CA ASN A 89 -15.86 14.04 1.42
C ASN A 89 -15.67 15.49 0.93
N LEU A 90 -14.87 15.70 -0.12
CA LEU A 90 -14.58 17.03 -0.66
C LEU A 90 -15.62 17.52 -1.67
N ILE A 91 -16.24 16.61 -2.43
CA ILE A 91 -17.26 16.96 -3.42
C ILE A 91 -18.56 17.45 -2.75
N VAL A 92 -18.80 17.12 -1.47
CA VAL A 92 -20.01 17.50 -0.71
C VAL A 92 -19.99 18.97 -0.21
N LEU A 93 -18.99 19.77 -0.58
CA LEU A 93 -18.86 21.16 -0.09
C LEU A 93 -19.90 22.12 -0.70
N ASP A 94 -20.42 23.02 0.14
CA ASP A 94 -21.41 24.04 -0.25
C ASP A 94 -20.79 25.07 -1.23
N PRO A 95 -21.30 25.17 -2.47
CA PRO A 95 -20.83 26.11 -3.49
C PRO A 95 -20.73 27.57 -3.02
N LEU A 96 -21.55 27.96 -2.05
CA LEU A 96 -21.61 29.34 -1.56
C LEU A 96 -20.48 29.69 -0.59
N THR A 97 -19.74 28.69 -0.11
CA THR A 97 -18.76 28.86 0.98
C THR A 97 -17.31 28.72 0.54
N VAL A 98 -17.04 28.23 -0.66
CA VAL A 98 -15.69 27.90 -1.12
C VAL A 98 -15.42 28.53 -2.49
N THR A 99 -14.25 29.15 -2.64
CA THR A 99 -13.84 29.70 -3.94
C THR A 99 -13.21 28.62 -4.82
N GLU A 100 -13.39 28.74 -6.13
CA GLU A 100 -12.86 27.79 -7.10
C GLU A 100 -11.33 27.65 -7.00
N GLU A 101 -10.64 28.77 -6.83
CA GLU A 101 -9.17 28.84 -6.74
C GLU A 101 -8.63 28.02 -5.54
N GLU A 102 -9.43 27.87 -4.49
CA GLU A 102 -9.09 27.08 -3.30
C GLU A 102 -9.41 25.60 -3.47
N ILE A 103 -10.55 25.27 -4.11
CA ILE A 103 -11.05 23.88 -4.17
C ILE A 103 -10.53 23.09 -5.38
N ARG A 104 -10.33 23.75 -6.53
CA ARG A 104 -9.87 23.12 -7.78
C ARG A 104 -8.56 22.35 -7.60
N PRO A 105 -7.49 22.94 -7.01
CA PRO A 105 -6.25 22.21 -6.81
C PRO A 105 -6.43 20.96 -5.93
N SER A 106 -7.28 21.06 -4.90
CA SER A 106 -7.56 19.97 -3.98
C SER A 106 -8.31 18.81 -4.65
N LEU A 107 -9.31 19.13 -5.47
CA LEU A 107 -10.09 18.13 -6.20
C LEU A 107 -9.26 17.45 -7.29
N GLU A 108 -8.52 18.23 -8.08
CA GLU A 108 -7.63 17.70 -9.13
C GLU A 108 -6.53 16.82 -8.53
N GLN A 109 -5.93 17.22 -7.40
CA GLN A 109 -4.94 16.41 -6.69
C GLN A 109 -5.50 15.05 -6.23
N ARG A 110 -6.70 15.02 -5.65
CA ARG A 110 -7.31 13.75 -5.19
C ARG A 110 -7.75 12.88 -6.35
N LEU A 111 -8.28 13.47 -7.41
CA LEU A 111 -8.58 12.74 -8.64
C LEU A 111 -7.31 12.07 -9.20
N GLU A 112 -6.20 12.80 -9.27
CA GLU A 112 -4.96 12.25 -9.80
C GLU A 112 -4.40 11.11 -8.92
N ALA A 113 -4.59 11.18 -7.60
CA ALA A 113 -4.26 10.08 -6.69
C ALA A 113 -5.10 8.82 -6.99
N ILE A 114 -6.41 8.98 -7.25
CA ILE A 114 -7.29 7.88 -7.66
C ILE A 114 -6.85 7.27 -9.00
N ILE A 115 -6.56 8.12 -9.99
CA ILE A 115 -6.13 7.67 -11.32
C ILE A 115 -4.80 6.92 -11.22
N SER A 116 -3.85 7.44 -10.43
CA SER A 116 -2.57 6.78 -10.17
C SER A 116 -2.76 5.41 -9.51
N GLY A 117 -3.62 5.31 -8.50
CA GLY A 117 -3.94 4.03 -7.85
C GLY A 117 -4.66 3.04 -8.77
N ALA A 118 -5.57 3.52 -9.61
CA ALA A 118 -6.28 2.71 -10.60
C ALA A 118 -5.35 2.22 -11.72
N ALA A 119 -4.36 3.03 -12.13
CA ALA A 119 -3.35 2.63 -13.11
C ALA A 119 -2.54 1.43 -12.64
N LEU A 120 -2.17 1.37 -11.35
CA LEU A 120 -1.50 0.19 -10.78
C LEU A 120 -2.33 -1.10 -10.91
N LEU A 121 -3.66 -0.99 -10.80
CA LEU A 121 -4.57 -2.12 -11.02
C LEU A 121 -4.69 -2.48 -12.50
N ALA A 122 -4.76 -1.47 -13.37
CA ALA A 122 -4.89 -1.67 -14.82
C ALA A 122 -3.63 -2.31 -15.43
N ASP A 123 -2.44 -1.86 -15.03
CA ASP A 123 -1.16 -2.27 -15.58
C ASP A 123 -0.57 -3.53 -14.90
N SER A 124 -1.28 -4.10 -13.93
CA SER A 124 -0.90 -5.36 -13.31
C SER A 124 -0.92 -6.51 -14.32
N SER A 125 0.10 -7.39 -14.26
CA SER A 125 0.21 -8.56 -15.13
C SER A 125 -0.91 -9.58 -14.96
N CYS A 126 -1.67 -9.52 -13.86
CA CYS A 126 -2.83 -10.37 -13.61
C CYS A 126 -4.17 -9.76 -14.05
N THR A 127 -4.16 -8.53 -14.57
CA THR A 127 -5.36 -7.84 -15.07
C THR A 127 -5.60 -8.18 -16.54
N ARG A 128 -6.80 -8.65 -16.88
CA ARG A 128 -7.17 -8.95 -18.27
C ARG A 128 -7.38 -7.66 -19.06
N ASP A 129 -7.05 -7.67 -20.35
CA ASP A 129 -7.22 -6.53 -21.25
C ASP A 129 -8.62 -5.91 -21.19
N PHE A 130 -9.68 -6.73 -21.17
CA PHE A 130 -11.05 -6.22 -21.04
C PHE A 130 -11.26 -5.39 -19.76
N HIS A 131 -10.69 -5.81 -18.63
CA HIS A 131 -10.78 -5.05 -17.38
C HIS A 131 -9.88 -3.82 -17.40
N ARG A 132 -8.68 -3.93 -17.98
CA ARG A 132 -7.77 -2.80 -18.18
C ARG A 132 -8.43 -1.66 -18.96
N GLU A 133 -9.01 -1.97 -20.12
CA GLU A 133 -9.70 -0.97 -20.96
C GLU A 133 -10.90 -0.34 -20.24
N ARG A 134 -11.64 -1.13 -19.44
CA ARG A 134 -12.70 -0.59 -18.60
C ARG A 134 -12.19 0.37 -17.54
N ILE A 135 -11.11 0.03 -16.82
CA ILE A 135 -10.52 0.92 -15.81
C ILE A 135 -10.09 2.24 -16.46
N ILE A 136 -9.41 2.18 -17.61
CA ILE A 136 -8.98 3.37 -18.35
C ILE A 136 -10.19 4.24 -18.75
N ALA A 137 -11.26 3.61 -19.25
CA ALA A 137 -12.48 4.31 -19.63
C ALA A 137 -13.13 5.03 -18.43
N GLU A 138 -13.23 4.37 -17.28
CA GLU A 138 -13.79 4.96 -16.06
C GLU A 138 -12.91 6.09 -15.51
N CYS A 139 -11.58 5.96 -15.53
CA CYS A 139 -10.67 7.06 -15.16
C CYS A 139 -10.87 8.30 -16.03
N ASN A 140 -11.08 8.12 -17.34
CA ASN A 140 -11.37 9.22 -18.24
C ASN A 140 -12.77 9.80 -17.99
N ALA A 141 -13.77 8.96 -17.70
CA ALA A 141 -15.12 9.40 -17.38
C ALA A 141 -15.15 10.26 -16.10
N ILE A 142 -14.45 9.85 -15.03
CA ILE A 142 -14.36 10.64 -13.80
C ILE A 142 -13.62 11.95 -14.04
N ARG A 143 -12.55 11.95 -14.85
CA ARG A 143 -11.85 13.19 -15.22
C ARG A 143 -12.79 14.17 -15.93
N GLN A 144 -13.62 13.68 -16.85
CA GLN A 144 -14.60 14.52 -17.52
C GLN A 144 -15.67 15.05 -16.54
N ALA A 145 -16.22 14.17 -15.70
CA ALA A 145 -17.23 14.56 -14.72
C ALA A 145 -16.73 15.64 -13.74
N LEU A 146 -15.46 15.60 -13.34
CA LEU A 146 -14.87 16.65 -12.51
C LEU A 146 -14.77 17.99 -13.25
N GLN A 147 -14.38 17.98 -14.53
CA GLN A 147 -14.30 19.21 -15.31
C GLN A 147 -15.69 19.81 -15.57
N ASP A 148 -16.69 18.97 -15.79
CA ASP A 148 -18.09 19.40 -15.94
C ASP A 148 -18.57 20.04 -14.62
N LEU A 149 -18.31 19.40 -13.48
CA LEU A 149 -18.63 19.93 -12.15
C LEU A 149 -17.96 21.29 -11.88
N LEU A 150 -16.65 21.41 -12.12
CA LEU A 150 -15.92 22.67 -11.97
C LEU A 150 -16.45 23.77 -12.89
N SER A 151 -16.92 23.41 -14.08
CA SER A 151 -17.56 24.35 -15.00
C SER A 151 -18.92 24.81 -14.49
N GLU A 152 -19.71 23.94 -13.87
CA GLU A 152 -20.98 24.32 -13.22
C GLU A 152 -20.76 25.28 -12.04
N TYR A 153 -19.72 25.04 -11.23
CA TYR A 153 -19.35 25.95 -10.14
C TYR A 153 -18.97 27.36 -10.64
N MET A 154 -18.38 27.50 -11.83
CA MET A 154 -18.03 28.80 -12.42
C MET A 154 -19.22 29.56 -13.01
N ASN A 155 -20.30 28.86 -13.36
CA ASN A 155 -21.47 29.45 -14.02
C ASN A 155 -22.58 29.89 -13.05
N ASN A 156 -22.44 29.60 -11.75
CA ASN A 156 -23.36 30.00 -10.66
C ASN A 156 -22.74 31.10 -9.78
#